data_AF-A0A813JGS2-F1
#
_entry.id   AF-A0A813JGS2-F1
#
_cell.length_a   1.000
_cell.length_b   1.000
_cell.length_c   1.000
_cell.angle_alpha   90.00
_cell.angle_beta   90.00
_cell.angle_gamma   90.00
#
_symmetry.space_group_name_H-M   'P 1'
#
loop_
_entity.id
_entity.type
_entity.pdbx_description
1 polymer ?
#
loop_
_entity_poly.entity_id
_entity_poly.type
_entity_poly.pdbx_seq_one_letter_code
_entity_poly.pdbx_strand_id
1 'polypeptide(L)'
;EDFDRLWKKPLVMALQQSFSSPAVAGSKWAVAAKQARGKRNTEKEEYRQALLAHHAAAGTDPPPEALEIPSDSLDELIQVELVESAQGKLKARVTVRPQDKIQQNVADMRANYLTSAPAHAMTAISWELSKSMKRSGYLLPKYGLQTKIKQKIVPKEKTHRSLLAALKTA
;
A
#
# COMPACT_ATOMS: atom_id res chain seq x y z
N GLU A 1 -5.02 -20.48 -2.42
CA GLU A 1 -4.67 -20.75 -1.02
C GLU A 1 -3.16 -20.71 -0.77
N ASP A 2 -2.37 -21.58 -1.41
CA ASP A 2 -0.92 -21.60 -1.21
C ASP A 2 -0.25 -20.25 -1.51
N PHE A 3 -0.64 -19.59 -2.61
CA PHE A 3 -0.12 -18.26 -2.94
C PHE A 3 -0.33 -17.23 -1.85
N ASP A 4 -1.53 -17.19 -1.26
CA ASP A 4 -1.88 -16.22 -0.24
C ASP A 4 -1.03 -16.41 1.03
N ARG A 5 -0.84 -17.67 1.44
CA ARG A 5 -0.05 -18.02 2.61
C ARG A 5 1.45 -17.81 2.39
N LEU A 6 1.96 -18.28 1.25
CA LEU A 6 3.39 -18.35 0.96
C LEU A 6 4.00 -17.06 0.45
N TRP A 7 3.27 -16.39 -0.44
CA TRP A 7 3.84 -15.35 -1.28
C TRP A 7 3.21 -14.01 -0.98
N LYS A 8 1.88 -13.95 -0.90
CA LYS A 8 1.15 -12.70 -0.70
C LYS A 8 1.52 -12.04 0.62
N LYS A 9 1.34 -12.72 1.75
CA LYS A 9 1.64 -12.13 3.07
C LYS A 9 3.11 -11.67 3.18
N PRO A 10 4.12 -12.47 2.78
CA PRO A 10 5.51 -12.02 2.82
C PRO A 10 5.84 -10.88 1.85
N LEU A 11 5.27 -10.90 0.64
CA LEU A 11 5.41 -9.81 -0.32
C LEU A 11 4.81 -8.52 0.24
N VAL A 12 3.61 -8.59 0.79
CA VAL A 12 2.93 -7.45 1.41
C VAL A 12 3.79 -6.90 2.55
N MET A 13 4.31 -7.75 3.45
CA MET A 13 5.18 -7.30 4.54
C MET A 13 6.48 -6.65 4.04
N ALA A 14 7.16 -7.26 3.05
CA ALA A 14 8.41 -6.73 2.50
C ALA A 14 8.18 -5.37 1.78
N LEU A 15 7.06 -5.25 1.07
CA LEU A 15 6.64 -4.01 0.43
C LEU A 15 6.24 -2.98 1.48
N GLN A 16 5.46 -3.36 2.48
CA GLN A 16 5.07 -2.50 3.60
C GLN A 16 6.30 -1.92 4.28
N GLN A 17 7.35 -2.70 4.56
CA GLN A 17 8.57 -2.18 5.14
C GLN A 17 9.28 -1.18 4.20
N SER A 18 9.26 -1.45 2.90
CA SER A 18 9.83 -0.58 1.86
C SER A 18 9.03 0.74 1.69
N PHE A 19 7.71 0.70 1.87
CA PHE A 19 6.82 1.87 1.77
C PHE A 19 6.67 2.63 3.10
N SER A 20 6.81 1.96 4.25
CA SER A 20 6.61 2.52 5.60
C SER A 20 7.83 3.22 6.16
N SER A 21 9.01 3.02 5.56
CA SER A 21 10.17 3.85 5.90
C SER A 21 9.78 5.32 5.67
N PRO A 22 9.85 6.21 6.67
CA PRO A 22 9.43 7.58 6.50
C PRO A 22 10.21 8.21 5.34
N ALA A 23 9.53 9.00 4.51
CA ALA A 23 10.22 9.90 3.59
C ALA A 23 11.27 10.66 4.41
N VAL A 24 12.52 10.69 3.93
CA VAL A 24 13.69 11.28 4.61
C VAL A 24 13.26 12.43 5.50
N ALA A 25 13.50 12.29 6.81
CA ALA A 25 13.12 13.29 7.80
C ALA A 25 13.66 14.67 7.35
N GLY A 26 12.77 15.65 7.20
CA GLY A 26 13.11 16.98 6.69
C GLY A 26 12.75 17.24 5.22
N SER A 27 12.29 16.25 4.45
CA SER A 27 11.72 16.53 3.13
C SER A 27 10.43 17.35 3.26
N LYS A 28 10.23 18.34 2.37
CA LYS A 28 9.02 19.19 2.34
C LYS A 28 7.73 18.37 2.35
N TRP A 29 7.76 17.19 1.73
CA TRP A 29 6.65 16.24 1.68
C TRP A 29 6.42 15.49 2.99
N ALA A 30 7.47 15.11 3.73
CA ALA A 30 7.32 14.52 5.06
C ALA A 30 6.67 15.51 6.04
N VAL A 31 7.04 16.79 5.95
CA VAL A 31 6.43 17.87 6.75
C VAL A 31 4.96 18.06 6.36
N ALA A 32 4.65 18.14 5.07
CA ALA A 32 3.28 18.27 4.58
C ALA A 32 2.41 17.05 4.96
N ALA A 33 2.94 15.83 4.84
CA ALA A 33 2.25 14.61 5.24
C ALA A 33 2.00 14.55 6.75
N LYS A 34 2.96 15.02 7.57
CA LYS A 34 2.81 15.10 9.03
C LYS A 34 1.75 16.13 9.43
N GLN A 35 1.72 17.30 8.77
CA GLN A 35 0.68 18.32 8.98
C GLN A 35 -0.70 17.84 8.53
N ALA A 36 -0.80 17.17 7.38
CA ALA A 36 -2.05 16.62 6.87
C ALA A 36 -2.60 15.50 7.77
N ARG A 37 -1.74 14.61 8.28
CA ARG A 37 -2.13 13.58 9.26
C ARG A 37 -2.58 14.18 10.58
N GLY A 38 -1.91 15.23 11.06
CA GLY A 38 -2.30 15.92 12.29
C GLY A 38 -3.74 16.44 12.23
N LYS A 39 -4.09 17.13 11.14
CA LYS A 39 -5.45 17.66 10.92
C LYS A 39 -6.52 16.56 10.78
N ARG A 40 -6.19 15.47 10.08
CA ARG A 40 -7.13 14.37 9.88
C ARG A 40 -7.39 13.59 11.17
N ASN A 41 -6.38 13.45 12.01
CA ASN A 41 -6.52 12.79 13.31
C ASN A 41 -7.37 13.62 14.26
N THR A 42 -7.26 14.96 14.25
CA THR A 42 -8.12 15.82 15.08
C THR A 42 -9.59 15.74 14.67
N GLU A 43 -9.89 15.82 13.37
CA GLU A 43 -11.29 15.70 12.88
C GLU A 43 -11.89 14.31 13.19
N LYS A 44 -11.08 13.24 13.05
CA LYS A 44 -11.51 11.87 13.37
C LYS A 44 -11.78 11.69 14.86
N GLU A 45 -10.97 12.32 15.72
CA GLU A 45 -11.14 12.27 17.17
C GLU A 45 -12.36 13.09 17.63
N GLU A 46 -12.59 14.26 17.02
CA GLU A 46 -13.79 15.08 17.26
C GLU A 46 -15.06 14.33 16.86
N TYR A 47 -15.07 13.70 15.69
CA TYR A 47 -16.20 12.86 15.25
C TYR A 47 -16.43 11.68 16.21
N ARG A 48 -15.36 11.05 16.69
CA ARG A 48 -15.44 9.92 17.64
C ARG A 48 -15.99 10.37 19.00
N GLN A 49 -15.57 11.52 19.50
CA GLN A 49 -16.13 12.12 20.72
C GLN A 49 -17.60 12.49 20.54
N ALA A 50 -17.98 13.06 19.41
CA ALA A 50 -19.38 13.38 19.11
C ALA A 50 -20.24 12.11 19.03
N LEU A 51 -19.75 11.04 18.40
CA LEU A 51 -20.44 9.76 18.30
C LEU A 51 -20.63 9.09 19.67
N LEU A 52 -19.60 9.11 20.52
CA LEU A 52 -19.67 8.61 21.90
C LEU A 52 -20.65 9.42 22.75
N ALA A 53 -20.65 10.74 22.63
CA ALA A 53 -21.59 11.60 23.35
C ALA A 53 -23.04 11.36 22.92
N HIS A 54 -23.28 11.13 21.63
CA HIS A 54 -24.61 10.80 21.10
C HIS A 54 -25.10 9.43 21.62
N HIS A 55 -24.23 8.41 21.65
CA HIS A 55 -24.57 7.10 22.22
C HIS A 55 -24.83 7.15 23.73
N ALA A 56 -24.01 7.90 24.47
CA ALA A 56 -24.22 8.11 25.90
C ALA A 56 -25.57 8.78 26.21
N ALA A 57 -26.00 9.74 25.39
CA ALA A 57 -27.31 10.38 25.52
C ALA A 57 -28.48 9.43 25.17
N ALA A 58 -28.26 8.47 24.28
CA ALA A 58 -29.27 7.48 23.89
C ALA A 58 -29.42 6.33 24.90
N GLY A 59 -28.50 6.18 25.86
CA GLY A 59 -28.52 5.09 26.85
C GLY A 59 -28.25 3.71 26.25
N THR A 60 -27.76 3.65 25.02
CA THR A 60 -27.49 2.41 24.29
C THR A 60 -25.99 2.14 24.30
N ASP A 61 -25.57 0.99 24.83
CA ASP A 61 -24.18 0.56 24.77
C ASP A 61 -23.69 0.57 23.32
N PRO A 62 -22.56 1.24 23.02
CA PRO A 62 -22.07 1.32 21.65
C PRO A 62 -21.70 -0.09 21.16
N PRO A 63 -22.11 -0.47 19.94
CA PRO A 63 -21.74 -1.76 19.38
C PRO A 63 -20.21 -1.86 19.30
N PRO A 64 -19.61 -3.01 19.67
CA PRO A 64 -18.15 -3.18 19.76
C PRO A 64 -17.42 -2.88 18.44
N GLU A 65 -18.12 -3.01 17.31
CA GLU A 65 -17.62 -2.71 15.96
C GLU A 65 -17.36 -1.21 15.72
N ALA A 66 -18.04 -0.30 16.43
CA ALA A 66 -17.84 1.15 16.30
C ALA A 66 -16.55 1.66 16.97
N LEU A 67 -15.91 0.83 17.81
CA LEU A 67 -14.65 1.14 18.47
C LEU A 67 -13.43 0.68 17.67
N GLU A 68 -13.61 -0.23 16.71
CA GLU A 68 -12.57 -0.62 15.79
C GLU A 68 -12.26 0.57 14.88
N ILE A 69 -11.20 1.29 15.22
CA ILE A 69 -10.58 2.25 14.30
C ILE A 69 -10.34 1.42 13.04
N PRO A 70 -10.92 1.78 11.87
CA PRO A 70 -10.51 1.16 10.63
C PRO A 70 -9.02 1.43 10.57
N SER A 71 -8.25 0.38 10.88
CA SER A 71 -6.82 0.45 10.74
C SER A 71 -6.68 0.85 9.28
N ASP A 72 -6.00 1.95 9.00
CA ASP A 72 -5.47 2.27 7.67
C ASP A 72 -4.48 1.13 7.34
N SER A 73 -5.00 -0.08 7.22
CA SER A 73 -4.25 -1.28 7.05
C SER A 73 -3.69 -1.10 5.66
N LEU A 74 -2.37 -1.07 5.57
CA LEU A 74 -1.71 -0.99 4.28
C LEU A 74 -2.13 -2.14 3.35
N ASP A 75 -2.80 -3.17 3.87
CA ASP A 75 -3.46 -4.23 3.12
C ASP A 75 -4.57 -3.72 2.19
N GLU A 76 -5.30 -2.66 2.56
CA GLU A 76 -6.24 -1.98 1.65
C GLU A 76 -5.52 -1.17 0.57
N LEU A 77 -4.36 -0.62 0.93
CA LEU A 77 -3.54 0.19 0.03
C LEU A 77 -2.82 -0.67 -1.02
N ILE A 78 -2.35 -1.86 -0.65
CA ILE A 78 -1.51 -2.73 -1.49
C ILE A 78 -2.30 -3.98 -1.87
N GLN A 79 -2.81 -3.99 -3.10
CA GLN A 79 -3.43 -5.17 -3.68
C GLN A 79 -2.37 -6.01 -4.41
N VAL A 80 -2.17 -7.26 -3.98
CA VAL A 80 -1.25 -8.20 -4.62
C VAL A 80 -2.05 -9.32 -5.29
N GLU A 81 -1.86 -9.46 -6.59
CA GLU A 81 -2.51 -10.46 -7.43
C GLU A 81 -1.47 -11.38 -8.07
N LEU A 82 -1.73 -12.69 -8.10
CA LEU A 82 -0.94 -13.63 -8.88
C LEU A 82 -1.23 -13.40 -10.38
N VAL A 83 -0.19 -13.34 -11.19
CA VAL A 83 -0.29 -13.25 -12.65
C VAL A 83 0.29 -14.52 -13.26
N GLU A 84 -0.31 -14.98 -14.34
CA GLU A 84 0.19 -16.14 -15.09
C GLU A 84 1.70 -16.01 -15.41
N SER A 85 2.43 -17.08 -15.10
CA SER A 85 3.86 -17.15 -15.22
C SER A 85 4.32 -18.52 -15.71
N ALA A 86 5.45 -18.54 -16.40
CA ALA A 86 6.08 -19.79 -16.82
C ALA A 86 6.56 -20.61 -15.60
N GLN A 87 6.72 -21.92 -15.79
CA GLN A 87 7.24 -22.81 -14.76
C GLN A 87 8.56 -22.30 -14.16
N GLY A 88 8.68 -22.40 -12.84
CA GLY A 88 9.84 -21.90 -12.09
C GLY A 88 9.91 -20.38 -11.94
N LYS A 89 8.94 -19.63 -12.46
CA LYS A 89 8.80 -18.19 -12.26
C LYS A 89 7.49 -17.90 -11.54
N LEU A 90 7.53 -16.98 -10.59
CA LEU A 90 6.35 -16.41 -9.96
C LEU A 90 6.25 -14.95 -10.41
N LYS A 91 5.12 -14.56 -11.01
CA LYS A 91 4.83 -13.15 -11.29
C LYS A 91 3.69 -12.69 -10.40
N ALA A 92 3.92 -11.66 -9.61
CA ALA A 92 2.89 -10.98 -8.86
C ALA A 92 2.70 -9.57 -9.42
N ARG A 93 1.44 -9.16 -9.59
CA ARG A 93 1.07 -7.77 -9.85
C ARG A 93 0.79 -7.11 -8.51
N VAL A 94 1.42 -5.96 -8.31
CA VAL A 94 1.22 -5.15 -7.11
C VAL A 94 0.57 -3.85 -7.57
N THR A 95 -0.65 -3.62 -7.11
CA THR A 95 -1.40 -2.39 -7.36
C THR A 95 -1.45 -1.61 -6.06
N VAL A 96 -0.93 -0.39 -6.08
CA VAL A 96 -1.05 0.55 -4.96
C VAL A 96 -2.27 1.43 -5.24
N ARG A 97 -3.25 1.47 -4.34
CA ARG A 97 -4.49 2.26 -4.44
C ARG A 97 -4.44 3.45 -3.48
N PRO A 98 -3.67 4.50 -3.78
CA PRO A 98 -3.56 5.65 -2.89
C PRO A 98 -4.92 6.32 -2.69
N GLN A 99 -5.25 6.60 -1.43
CA GLN A 99 -6.49 7.27 -1.05
C GLN A 99 -6.38 8.80 -1.23
N ASP A 100 -5.15 9.32 -1.22
CA ASP A 100 -4.87 10.76 -1.33
C ASP A 100 -3.79 11.09 -2.35
N LYS A 101 -3.80 12.35 -2.82
CA LYS A 101 -2.74 12.90 -3.69
C LYS A 101 -1.34 12.84 -3.06
N ILE A 102 -1.25 13.00 -1.73
CA ILE A 102 0.02 12.87 -1.01
C ILE A 102 0.50 11.42 -1.04
N GLN A 103 -0.39 10.45 -0.78
CA GLN A 103 -0.07 9.03 -0.84
C GLN A 103 0.32 8.61 -2.25
N GLN A 104 -0.36 9.12 -3.28
CA GLN A 104 -0.01 8.91 -4.68
C GLN A 104 1.41 9.39 -4.98
N ASN A 105 1.75 10.63 -4.60
CA ASN A 105 3.09 11.17 -4.82
C ASN A 105 4.19 10.35 -4.12
N VAL A 106 3.93 9.93 -2.87
CA VAL A 106 4.86 9.07 -2.12
C VAL A 106 5.00 7.71 -2.77
N ALA A 107 3.90 7.09 -3.19
CA ALA A 107 3.89 5.82 -3.89
C ALA A 107 4.66 5.91 -5.22
N ASP A 108 4.47 6.98 -6.01
CA ASP A 108 5.17 7.21 -7.27
C ASP A 108 6.67 7.40 -7.04
N MET A 109 7.07 8.20 -6.05
CA MET A 109 8.48 8.36 -5.68
C MET A 109 9.11 7.02 -5.26
N ARG A 110 8.40 6.22 -4.47
CA ARG A 110 8.88 4.90 -4.02
C ARG A 110 8.96 3.92 -5.17
N ALA A 111 7.98 3.89 -6.06
CA ALA A 111 8.01 3.08 -7.27
C ALA A 111 9.20 3.44 -8.17
N ASN A 112 9.47 4.74 -8.32
CA ASN A 112 10.64 5.23 -9.04
C ASN A 112 11.93 4.80 -8.36
N TYR A 113 12.03 4.88 -7.03
CA TYR A 113 13.20 4.43 -6.27
C TYR A 113 13.46 2.92 -6.41
N LEU A 114 12.41 2.11 -6.29
CA LEU A 114 12.48 0.66 -6.47
C LEU A 114 12.93 0.28 -7.89
N THR A 115 12.62 1.13 -8.88
CA THR A 115 12.97 0.92 -10.28
C THR A 115 14.35 1.49 -10.63
N SER A 116 14.76 2.60 -10.01
CA SER A 116 16.01 3.32 -10.31
C SER A 116 17.23 2.73 -9.61
N ALA A 117 17.07 2.19 -8.39
CA ALA A 117 18.12 1.52 -7.63
C ALA A 117 17.79 0.03 -7.42
N PRO A 118 17.69 -0.76 -8.51
CA PRO A 118 17.14 -2.12 -8.45
C PRO A 118 17.95 -3.06 -7.56
N ALA A 119 19.28 -2.90 -7.50
CA ALA A 119 20.16 -3.82 -6.76
C ALA A 119 19.82 -3.88 -5.25
N HIS A 120 19.68 -2.73 -4.60
CA HIS A 120 19.38 -2.67 -3.16
C HIS A 120 17.94 -3.11 -2.86
N ALA A 121 16.98 -2.61 -3.63
CA ALA A 121 15.57 -2.94 -3.47
C ALA A 121 15.30 -4.45 -3.68
N MET A 122 15.84 -5.02 -4.76
CA MET A 122 15.70 -6.45 -5.07
C MET A 122 16.36 -7.31 -4.00
N THR A 123 17.55 -6.93 -3.51
CA THR A 123 18.23 -7.67 -2.44
C THR A 123 17.43 -7.66 -1.15
N ALA A 124 16.89 -6.50 -0.74
CA ALA A 124 16.09 -6.38 0.47
C ALA A 124 14.79 -7.21 0.40
N ILE A 125 14.07 -7.14 -0.72
CA ILE A 125 12.84 -7.92 -0.92
C ILE A 125 13.15 -9.42 -0.98
N SER A 126 14.17 -9.82 -1.75
CA SER A 126 14.60 -11.22 -1.82
C SER A 126 15.01 -11.76 -0.45
N TRP A 127 15.67 -10.95 0.39
CA TRP A 127 16.07 -11.31 1.74
C TRP A 127 14.85 -11.56 2.65
N GLU A 128 13.90 -10.62 2.70
CA GLU A 128 12.71 -10.76 3.55
C GLU A 128 11.82 -11.92 3.09
N LEU A 129 11.66 -12.13 1.78
CA LEU A 129 10.98 -13.30 1.23
C LEU A 129 11.66 -14.60 1.66
N SER A 130 12.98 -14.67 1.49
CA SER A 130 13.76 -15.86 1.87
C SER A 130 13.62 -16.18 3.36
N LYS A 131 13.65 -15.14 4.20
CA LYS A 131 13.49 -15.25 5.65
C LYS A 131 12.11 -15.75 6.02
N SER A 132 11.06 -15.21 5.39
CA SER A 132 9.69 -15.60 5.64
C SER A 132 9.39 -17.04 5.22
N MET A 133 9.91 -17.47 4.06
CA MET A 133 9.78 -18.85 3.59
C MET A 133 10.47 -19.84 4.54
N LYS A 134 11.70 -19.53 4.98
CA LYS A 134 12.42 -20.33 5.99
C LYS A 134 11.64 -20.46 7.29
N ARG A 135 11.13 -19.34 7.82
CA ARG A 135 10.33 -19.32 9.06
C ARG A 135 9.05 -20.14 8.95
N SER A 136 8.46 -20.16 7.76
CA SER A 136 7.21 -20.88 7.50
C SER A 136 7.44 -22.36 7.15
N GLY A 137 8.69 -22.85 7.23
CA GLY A 137 9.04 -24.25 7.02
C GLY A 137 9.20 -24.67 5.55
N TYR A 138 9.31 -23.72 4.63
CA TYR A 138 9.44 -24.02 3.20
C TYR A 138 10.88 -24.08 2.74
N LEU A 139 11.15 -25.01 1.82
CA LEU A 139 12.43 -25.12 1.15
C LEU A 139 12.65 -23.93 0.22
N LEU A 140 13.82 -23.30 0.33
CA LEU A 140 14.24 -22.31 -0.65
C LEU A 140 14.71 -22.99 -1.94
N PRO A 141 14.55 -22.33 -3.10
CA PRO A 141 15.15 -22.81 -4.33
C PRO A 141 16.67 -22.94 -4.20
N LYS A 142 17.25 -23.96 -4.85
CA LYS A 142 18.70 -24.23 -4.81
C LYS A 142 19.57 -23.02 -5.17
N TYR A 143 19.10 -22.18 -6.09
CA TYR A 143 19.80 -20.98 -6.57
C TYR A 143 19.30 -19.68 -5.94
N GLY A 144 18.50 -19.77 -4.88
CA GLY A 144 17.89 -18.62 -4.21
C GLY A 144 16.72 -17.99 -4.97
N LEU A 145 16.30 -16.82 -4.49
CA LEU A 145 15.19 -16.05 -5.04
C LEU A 145 15.70 -14.80 -5.74
N GLN A 146 15.43 -14.70 -7.04
CA GLN A 146 15.66 -13.49 -7.81
C GLN A 146 14.33 -12.75 -7.97
N THR A 147 14.27 -11.53 -7.45
CA THR A 147 13.11 -10.65 -7.62
C THR A 147 13.42 -9.64 -8.70
N LYS A 148 12.46 -9.32 -9.57
CA LYS A 148 12.61 -8.24 -10.55
C LYS A 148 11.37 -7.36 -10.51
N ILE A 149 11.58 -6.07 -10.27
CA ILE A 149 10.51 -5.09 -10.20
C ILE A 149 10.38 -4.43 -11.57
N LYS A 150 9.14 -4.31 -12.05
CA LYS A 150 8.81 -3.54 -13.26
C LYS A 150 7.64 -2.64 -12.94
N GLN A 151 7.83 -1.34 -13.09
CA GLN A 151 6.74 -0.38 -13.00
C GLN A 151 5.95 -0.40 -14.30
N LYS A 152 4.64 -0.64 -14.21
CA LYS A 152 3.72 -0.46 -15.32
C LYS A 152 3.05 0.90 -15.16
N ILE A 153 3.33 1.82 -16.07
CA ILE A 153 2.59 3.09 -16.12
C ILE A 153 1.20 2.75 -16.66
N VAL A 154 0.19 2.86 -15.81
CA VAL A 154 -1.20 2.81 -16.28
C VAL A 154 -1.46 4.16 -16.95
N PRO A 155 -1.80 4.20 -18.25
CA PRO A 155 -2.20 5.45 -18.88
C PRO A 155 -3.34 6.02 -18.05
N LYS A 156 -3.22 7.28 -17.61
CA LYS A 156 -4.37 7.98 -17.07
C LYS A 156 -5.36 8.04 -18.22
N GLU A 157 -6.36 7.17 -18.19
CA GLU A 157 -7.54 7.30 -19.04
C GLU A 157 -7.95 8.76 -18.91
N LYS A 158 -7.98 9.50 -20.03
CA LYS A 158 -8.28 10.92 -20.05
C LYS A 158 -9.69 11.07 -19.50
N THR A 159 -9.79 11.26 -18.18
CA THR A 159 -11.02 11.26 -17.42
C THR A 159 -11.91 12.35 -18.02
N HIS A 160 -12.97 11.96 -18.74
CA HIS A 160 -14.20 12.66 -19.17
C HIS A 160 -14.21 14.16 -19.54
N ARG A 161 -13.30 15.00 -19.04
CA ARG A 161 -13.10 16.40 -19.43
C ARG A 161 -12.76 16.57 -20.90
N SER A 162 -12.07 15.63 -21.54
CA SER A 162 -11.87 15.72 -23.00
C SER A 162 -13.13 15.36 -23.79
N LEU A 163 -13.98 14.46 -23.27
CA LEU A 163 -15.28 14.17 -23.87
C LEU A 163 -16.23 15.37 -23.71
N LEU A 164 -16.27 16.02 -22.53
CA LEU A 164 -17.05 17.24 -22.31
C LEU A 164 -16.50 18.46 -23.07
N ALA A 165 -15.19 18.53 -23.31
CA ALA A 165 -14.60 19.56 -24.17
C ALA A 165 -14.92 19.32 -25.66
N ALA A 166 -14.85 18.06 -26.11
CA ALA A 166 -15.21 17.70 -27.49
C ALA A 166 -16.71 17.91 -27.79
N LEU A 167 -17.58 17.69 -26.80
CA LEU A 167 -19.02 17.94 -26.91
C LEU A 167 -19.43 19.43 -26.85
N LYS A 168 -18.53 20.34 -26.43
CA LYS A 168 -18.80 21.79 -26.39
C LYS A 168 -18.35 22.55 -27.64
N THR A 169 -17.65 21.88 -28.55
CA THR A 169 -17.18 22.44 -29.83
C THR A 169 -17.99 21.96 -31.04
N ALA A 170 -19.04 21.18 -30.81
CA ALA A 170 -20.07 20.83 -31.79
C ALA A 170 -21.35 21.61 -31.46
#